data_AF-A0A851X4G6-F1
#
_entry.id   AF-A0A851X4G6-F1
#
_cell.length_a   1.000
_cell.length_b   1.000
_cell.length_c   1.000
_cell.angle_alpha   90.00
_cell.angle_beta   90.00
_cell.angle_gamma   90.00
#
_symmetry.space_group_name_H-M   'P 1'
#
loop_
_entity.id
_entity.type
_entity.pdbx_description
1 polymer ?
#
loop_
_entity_poly.entity_id
_entity_poly.type
_entity_poly.pdbx_seq_one_letter_code
_entity_poly.pdbx_strand_id
1 'polypeptide(L)'
;MASQEGKQAEPFTDIFDEDEAEQSFLLSKPACFIVFGKPGSGKKTLAGKLAQRWNCIFIEASEVIQMNIQQETEYGLKCQELLCQGQSIPEEWVTEMILQKIESPEVAHFGKYIYSLNFLECYVLTGFPSLSEEYMTVPQQIEKIMNLKLKPDVLINIKCPDYDLCQRISGLRQNPDSGEIYQRSQWDPEVTDKHKKEKDQDEEEDEEEDEEQEEEEGEEETAEDPQKKLASFNQLVQRPEDFLENAEKRIAIYKDIMHQPLEEFLTDQDCRYLIEVDGSQQPDHVFESNKKAYVTSDKNYICCYCYFNKQDELFRALSSYKLIAPRYRWRRSRWGQVCPVALKEGDIVMGNAEFAVSFLGKMYVLSSQEALKKFMLNPRPYLLPPMPVSPCKVFVFGPPFSGRTTICNVIAHNYKGKV
;
A
#
# COMPACT_ATOMS: atom_id res chain seq x y z
N MET A 1 -38.08 56.67 13.68
CA MET A 1 -37.26 55.78 14.52
C MET A 1 -37.88 54.40 14.49
N ALA A 2 -37.20 53.45 13.86
CA ALA A 2 -37.44 52.00 14.00
C ALA A 2 -36.10 51.33 13.62
N SER A 3 -35.68 50.34 14.40
CA SER A 3 -34.32 49.81 14.40
C SER A 3 -33.99 48.91 13.20
N GLN A 4 -32.72 48.90 12.81
CA GLN A 4 -32.14 47.81 12.03
C GLN A 4 -32.16 46.54 12.88
N GLU A 5 -32.88 45.50 12.44
CA GLU A 5 -32.70 44.17 13.00
C GLU A 5 -31.40 43.59 12.45
N GLY A 6 -30.37 43.59 13.29
CA GLY A 6 -29.12 42.90 12.98
C GLY A 6 -29.39 41.39 12.93
N LYS A 7 -29.06 40.76 11.81
CA LYS A 7 -28.94 39.29 11.74
C LYS A 7 -27.93 38.86 12.80
N GLN A 8 -28.41 38.21 13.86
CA GLN A 8 -27.54 37.47 14.76
C GLN A 8 -26.85 36.40 13.93
N ALA A 9 -25.52 36.41 13.91
CA ALA A 9 -24.76 35.25 13.46
C ALA A 9 -24.97 34.15 14.50
N GLU A 10 -25.48 32.99 14.09
CA GLU A 10 -25.64 31.84 14.97
C GLU A 10 -24.25 31.41 15.48
N PRO A 11 -24.00 31.43 16.80
CA PRO A 11 -22.75 30.90 17.33
C PRO A 11 -22.85 29.38 17.34
N PHE A 12 -21.79 28.69 16.91
CA PHE A 12 -21.70 27.22 16.79
C PHE A 12 -22.45 26.57 15.61
N THR A 13 -22.26 27.05 14.38
CA THR A 13 -22.09 26.09 13.28
C THR A 13 -20.73 25.43 13.43
N ASP A 14 -20.68 24.10 13.45
CA ASP A 14 -19.41 23.38 13.35
C ASP A 14 -18.72 23.74 12.03
N ILE A 15 -17.43 24.03 12.08
CA ILE A 15 -16.62 24.43 10.91
C ILE A 15 -16.22 23.18 10.11
N PHE A 16 -16.41 22.00 10.69
CA PHE A 16 -16.17 20.70 10.07
C PHE A 16 -17.51 20.02 9.78
N ASP A 17 -18.02 20.19 8.56
CA ASP A 17 -19.05 19.28 8.07
C ASP A 17 -18.42 17.88 7.90
N GLU A 18 -18.83 16.90 8.73
CA GLU A 18 -18.33 15.52 8.65
C GLU A 18 -18.56 14.93 7.25
N ASP A 19 -19.58 15.39 6.52
CA ASP A 19 -19.90 14.94 5.17
C ASP A 19 -18.94 15.53 4.13
N GLU A 20 -18.47 16.77 4.32
CA GLU A 20 -17.40 17.38 3.51
C GLU A 20 -16.02 16.80 3.85
N ALA A 21 -15.77 16.46 5.13
CA ALA A 21 -14.57 15.77 5.57
C ALA A 21 -14.49 14.32 5.02
N GLU A 22 -15.60 13.58 5.02
CA GLU A 22 -15.70 12.28 4.36
C GLU A 22 -15.53 12.41 2.84
N GLN A 23 -16.18 13.37 2.20
CA GLN A 23 -16.07 13.57 0.75
C GLN A 23 -14.66 13.98 0.33
N SER A 24 -14.00 14.88 1.06
CA SER A 24 -12.61 15.29 0.79
C SER A 24 -11.63 14.14 1.00
N PHE A 25 -11.83 13.30 2.02
CA PHE A 25 -11.08 12.05 2.19
C PHE A 25 -11.35 11.03 1.06
N LEU A 26 -12.60 10.87 0.62
CA LEU A 26 -12.95 10.01 -0.51
C LEU A 26 -12.42 10.53 -1.85
N LEU A 27 -12.02 11.80 -1.93
CA LEU A 27 -11.43 12.42 -3.12
C LEU A 27 -9.89 12.57 -3.02
N SER A 28 -9.29 12.54 -1.83
CA SER A 28 -7.84 12.64 -1.65
C SER A 28 -7.14 11.45 -2.32
N LYS A 29 -5.95 11.63 -2.90
CA LYS A 29 -5.19 10.48 -3.41
C LYS A 29 -4.55 9.68 -2.26
N PRO A 30 -4.33 8.36 -2.41
CA PRO A 30 -3.44 7.62 -1.53
C PRO A 30 -2.06 8.27 -1.52
N ALA A 31 -1.36 8.22 -0.39
CA ALA A 31 0.02 8.70 -0.31
C ALA A 31 0.91 7.75 -1.14
N CYS A 32 1.78 8.27 -1.99
CA CYS A 32 2.57 7.43 -2.89
C CYS A 32 4.07 7.60 -2.61
N PHE A 33 4.79 6.50 -2.39
CA PHE A 33 6.23 6.53 -2.08
C PHE A 33 7.07 5.98 -3.24
N ILE A 34 8.25 6.56 -3.44
CA ILE A 34 9.27 6.02 -4.35
C ILE A 34 10.65 6.06 -3.66
N VAL A 35 11.42 4.98 -3.79
CA VAL A 35 12.71 4.84 -3.08
C VAL A 35 13.88 4.73 -4.05
N PHE A 36 14.72 5.76 -4.05
CA PHE A 36 15.93 5.91 -4.86
C PHE A 36 17.21 5.56 -4.09
N GLY A 37 18.32 5.46 -4.82
CA GLY A 37 19.67 5.21 -4.31
C GLY A 37 20.44 4.20 -5.17
N LYS A 38 21.74 4.03 -4.88
CA LYS A 38 22.68 3.16 -5.62
C LYS A 38 22.40 1.65 -5.46
N PRO A 39 22.75 0.76 -6.41
CA PRO A 39 22.61 -0.69 -6.22
C PRO A 39 23.30 -1.16 -4.93
N GLY A 40 22.71 -2.12 -4.21
CA GLY A 40 23.20 -2.58 -2.90
C GLY A 40 22.76 -1.76 -1.68
N SER A 41 22.12 -0.59 -1.86
CA SER A 41 21.78 0.32 -0.74
C SER A 41 20.63 -0.12 0.18
N GLY A 42 20.13 -1.36 0.08
CA GLY A 42 19.01 -1.83 0.89
C GLY A 42 17.62 -1.31 0.49
N LYS A 43 17.47 -0.65 -0.69
CA LYS A 43 16.16 -0.15 -1.21
C LYS A 43 15.01 -1.13 -1.06
N LYS A 44 15.16 -2.36 -1.58
CA LYS A 44 14.13 -3.42 -1.52
C LYS A 44 13.76 -3.72 -0.06
N THR A 45 14.75 -3.85 0.82
CA THR A 45 14.54 -4.12 2.26
C THR A 45 13.80 -2.98 2.94
N LEU A 46 14.20 -1.72 2.71
CA LEU A 46 13.51 -0.57 3.29
C LEU A 46 12.07 -0.45 2.77
N ALA A 47 11.87 -0.59 1.46
CA ALA A 47 10.56 -0.52 0.83
C ALA A 47 9.64 -1.68 1.24
N GLY A 48 10.18 -2.89 1.42
CA GLY A 48 9.46 -4.03 1.97
C GLY A 48 9.01 -3.78 3.41
N LYS A 49 9.88 -3.23 4.27
CA LYS A 49 9.52 -2.85 5.66
C LYS A 49 8.50 -1.72 5.71
N LEU A 50 8.62 -0.70 4.84
CA LEU A 50 7.60 0.36 4.67
C LEU A 50 6.25 -0.24 4.24
N ALA A 51 6.26 -1.14 3.25
CA ALA A 51 5.07 -1.81 2.74
C ALA A 51 4.40 -2.70 3.80
N GLN A 52 5.16 -3.51 4.53
CA GLN A 52 4.65 -4.31 5.64
C GLN A 52 4.07 -3.43 6.75
N ARG A 53 4.83 -2.43 7.22
CA ARG A 53 4.46 -1.66 8.43
C ARG A 53 3.28 -0.72 8.21
N TRP A 54 3.02 -0.32 6.98
CA TRP A 54 1.84 0.49 6.58
C TRP A 54 0.83 -0.29 5.74
N ASN A 55 0.97 -1.62 5.58
CA ASN A 55 0.07 -2.45 4.77
C ASN A 55 -0.14 -1.91 3.33
N CYS A 56 0.94 -1.42 2.72
CA CYS A 56 0.96 -0.78 1.41
C CYS A 56 1.36 -1.77 0.32
N ILE A 57 0.99 -1.50 -0.93
CA ILE A 57 1.39 -2.36 -2.06
C ILE A 57 2.85 -2.06 -2.40
N PHE A 58 3.72 -3.03 -2.16
CA PHE A 58 5.08 -2.99 -2.68
C PHE A 58 5.04 -3.22 -4.20
N ILE A 59 5.75 -2.38 -4.96
CA ILE A 59 5.88 -2.49 -6.42
C ILE A 59 7.37 -2.52 -6.76
N GLU A 60 7.83 -3.67 -7.22
CA GLU A 60 9.17 -3.88 -7.77
C GLU A 60 9.06 -4.76 -9.02
N ALA A 61 9.93 -4.52 -9.99
CA ALA A 61 10.00 -5.29 -11.24
C ALA A 61 9.97 -6.81 -11.02
N SER A 62 10.77 -7.36 -10.10
CA SER A 62 10.84 -8.81 -9.89
C SER A 62 9.52 -9.41 -9.39
N GLU A 63 8.82 -8.70 -8.50
CA GLU A 63 7.55 -9.18 -7.93
C GLU A 63 6.41 -9.06 -8.94
N VAL A 64 6.39 -7.99 -9.73
CA VAL A 64 5.43 -7.81 -10.82
C VAL A 64 5.61 -8.89 -11.88
N ILE A 65 6.86 -9.25 -12.25
CA ILE A 65 7.15 -10.35 -13.17
C ILE A 65 6.67 -11.69 -12.58
N GLN A 66 7.02 -12.00 -11.33
CA GLN A 66 6.61 -13.24 -10.66
C GLN A 66 5.08 -13.35 -10.54
N MET A 67 4.39 -12.27 -10.17
CA MET A 67 2.93 -12.20 -10.13
C MET A 67 2.31 -12.49 -11.50
N ASN A 68 2.86 -11.93 -12.58
CA ASN A 68 2.36 -12.17 -13.94
C ASN A 68 2.57 -13.62 -14.39
N ILE A 69 3.72 -14.24 -14.04
CA ILE A 69 3.99 -15.66 -14.29
C ILE A 69 3.01 -16.55 -13.52
N GLN A 70 2.80 -16.30 -12.23
CA GLN A 70 1.86 -17.05 -11.38
C GLN A 70 0.40 -16.92 -11.82
N GLN A 71 0.03 -15.80 -12.45
CA GLN A 71 -1.31 -15.54 -12.98
C GLN A 71 -1.47 -15.98 -14.45
N GLU A 72 -0.43 -16.60 -15.04
CA GLU A 72 -0.42 -17.08 -16.43
C GLU A 72 -0.84 -16.00 -17.46
N THR A 73 -0.45 -14.74 -17.21
CA THR A 73 -0.78 -13.62 -18.11
C THR A 73 0.00 -13.72 -19.42
N GLU A 74 -0.44 -13.03 -20.48
CA GLU A 74 0.26 -13.05 -21.78
C GLU A 74 1.73 -12.60 -21.66
N TYR A 75 2.01 -11.58 -20.84
CA TYR A 75 3.38 -11.18 -20.54
C TYR A 75 4.09 -12.19 -19.63
N GLY A 76 3.39 -12.76 -18.64
CA GLY A 76 3.93 -13.80 -17.76
C GLY A 76 4.47 -15.01 -18.52
N LEU A 77 3.66 -15.57 -19.44
CA LEU A 77 4.05 -16.72 -20.26
C LEU A 77 5.26 -16.40 -21.17
N LYS A 78 5.29 -15.23 -21.80
CA LYS A 78 6.45 -14.79 -22.61
C LYS A 78 7.71 -14.58 -21.78
N CYS A 79 7.57 -14.00 -20.58
CA CYS A 79 8.69 -13.83 -19.65
C CYS A 79 9.22 -15.20 -19.18
N GLN A 80 8.32 -16.14 -18.87
CA GLN A 80 8.70 -17.50 -18.48
C GLN A 80 9.46 -18.21 -19.60
N GLU A 81 9.01 -18.10 -20.86
CA GLU A 81 9.71 -18.67 -22.02
C GLU A 81 11.14 -18.11 -22.16
N LEU A 82 11.32 -16.78 -22.10
CA LEU A 82 12.64 -16.14 -22.19
C LEU A 82 13.56 -16.54 -21.04
N LEU A 83 13.04 -16.56 -19.80
CA LEU A 83 13.80 -16.97 -18.62
C LEU A 83 14.23 -18.45 -18.70
N CYS A 84 13.36 -19.35 -19.18
CA CYS A 84 13.71 -20.74 -19.42
C CYS A 84 14.76 -20.93 -20.53
N GLN A 85 14.87 -19.98 -21.46
CA GLN A 85 15.94 -19.93 -22.47
C GLN A 85 17.24 -19.26 -21.96
N GLY A 86 17.25 -18.74 -20.72
CA GLY A 86 18.38 -17.99 -20.16
C GLY A 86 18.56 -16.59 -20.75
N GLN A 87 17.51 -16.01 -21.33
CA GLN A 87 17.52 -14.67 -21.91
C GLN A 87 17.00 -13.62 -20.93
N SER A 88 17.42 -12.37 -21.09
CA SER A 88 16.90 -11.22 -20.34
C SER A 88 15.49 -10.84 -20.81
N ILE A 89 14.64 -10.40 -19.88
CA ILE A 89 13.33 -9.84 -20.20
C ILE A 89 13.50 -8.41 -20.74
N PRO A 90 12.89 -8.04 -21.88
CA PRO A 90 12.96 -6.69 -22.42
C PRO A 90 12.42 -5.62 -21.44
N GLU A 91 13.16 -4.51 -21.30
CA GLU A 91 12.83 -3.39 -20.42
C GLU A 91 11.45 -2.77 -20.71
N GLU A 92 11.06 -2.73 -21.99
CA GLU A 92 9.72 -2.30 -22.42
C GLU A 92 8.60 -3.06 -21.70
N TRP A 93 8.71 -4.38 -21.63
CA TRP A 93 7.68 -5.25 -21.04
C TRP A 93 7.64 -5.08 -19.52
N VAL A 94 8.81 -4.95 -18.88
CA VAL A 94 8.90 -4.67 -17.43
C VAL A 94 8.25 -3.33 -17.10
N THR A 95 8.56 -2.29 -17.88
CA THR A 95 7.99 -0.95 -17.73
C THR A 95 6.47 -0.99 -17.87
N GLU A 96 5.95 -1.65 -18.92
CA GLU A 96 4.52 -1.75 -19.18
C GLU A 96 3.77 -2.55 -18.09
N MET A 97 4.34 -3.67 -17.61
CA MET A 97 3.76 -4.42 -16.49
C MET A 97 3.73 -3.61 -15.19
N ILE A 98 4.75 -2.80 -14.89
CA ILE A 98 4.78 -1.90 -13.72
C ILE A 98 3.68 -0.84 -13.85
N LEU A 99 3.54 -0.22 -15.03
CA LEU A 99 2.51 0.80 -15.28
C LEU A 99 1.11 0.21 -15.13
N GLN A 100 0.85 -0.97 -15.70
CA GLN A 100 -0.42 -1.70 -15.53
C GLN A 100 -0.69 -2.06 -14.06
N LYS A 101 0.33 -2.40 -13.27
CA LYS A 101 0.19 -2.62 -11.82
C LYS A 101 -0.15 -1.32 -11.08
N ILE A 102 0.47 -0.18 -11.43
CA ILE A 102 0.17 1.13 -10.82
C ILE A 102 -1.25 1.61 -11.19
N GLU A 103 -1.71 1.36 -12.41
CA GLU A 103 -3.08 1.67 -12.84
C GLU A 103 -4.14 0.65 -12.36
N SER A 104 -3.71 -0.48 -11.79
CA SER A 104 -4.62 -1.53 -11.31
C SER A 104 -5.56 -1.01 -10.21
N PRO A 105 -6.79 -1.54 -10.09
CA PRO A 105 -7.74 -1.09 -9.06
C PRO A 105 -7.23 -1.31 -7.62
N GLU A 106 -6.27 -2.21 -7.42
CA GLU A 106 -5.62 -2.47 -6.13
C GLU A 106 -4.70 -1.31 -5.70
N VAL A 107 -4.00 -0.69 -6.65
CA VAL A 107 -3.09 0.45 -6.39
C VAL A 107 -3.82 1.78 -6.51
N ALA A 108 -4.78 1.87 -7.43
CA ALA A 108 -5.68 3.02 -7.53
C ALA A 108 -6.64 3.17 -6.34
N HIS A 109 -6.74 2.15 -5.47
CA HIS A 109 -7.58 2.21 -4.29
C HIS A 109 -7.15 1.27 -3.15
N PHE A 110 -6.92 1.86 -1.97
CA PHE A 110 -6.93 1.26 -0.61
C PHE A 110 -6.68 -0.26 -0.59
N GLY A 111 -5.43 -0.62 -0.37
CA GLY A 111 -4.96 -2.00 -0.45
C GLY A 111 -5.81 -3.01 0.32
N LYS A 112 -6.02 -4.15 -0.34
CA LYS A 112 -6.45 -5.47 0.15
C LYS A 112 -6.66 -5.55 1.68
N TYR A 113 -7.92 -5.45 2.10
CA TYR A 113 -8.35 -5.68 3.48
C TYR A 113 -8.11 -7.15 3.89
N ILE A 114 -7.10 -7.43 4.73
CA ILE A 114 -6.88 -8.74 5.37
C ILE A 114 -6.93 -8.53 6.89
N TYR A 115 -8.11 -8.74 7.47
CA TYR A 115 -8.42 -9.04 8.89
C TYR A 115 -7.71 -8.30 10.06
N SER A 116 -6.82 -7.34 9.81
CA SER A 116 -6.06 -6.57 10.80
C SER A 116 -6.25 -5.07 10.55
N LEU A 117 -6.53 -4.33 11.62
CA LEU A 117 -7.08 -2.96 11.57
C LEU A 117 -6.00 -1.88 11.36
N ASN A 118 -5.15 -2.03 10.35
CA ASN A 118 -4.23 -0.96 9.91
C ASN A 118 -4.63 -0.46 8.51
N PHE A 119 -5.41 0.62 8.49
CA PHE A 119 -5.63 1.45 7.31
C PHE A 119 -4.36 2.27 7.05
N LEU A 120 -3.60 1.91 6.01
CA LEU A 120 -2.75 2.87 5.31
C LEU A 120 -2.74 2.57 3.80
N GLU A 121 -2.57 3.64 3.05
CA GLU A 121 -3.16 3.81 1.72
C GLU A 121 -2.07 4.22 0.74
N CYS A 122 -1.20 3.29 0.34
CA CYS A 122 -0.05 3.62 -0.49
C CYS A 122 0.35 2.51 -1.45
N TYR A 123 1.12 2.89 -2.47
CA TYR A 123 2.14 2.03 -3.04
C TYR A 123 3.54 2.53 -2.65
N VAL A 124 4.49 1.61 -2.62
CA VAL A 124 5.93 1.91 -2.50
C VAL A 124 6.62 1.36 -3.74
N LEU A 125 7.04 2.25 -4.65
CA LEU A 125 7.70 1.88 -5.91
C LEU A 125 9.22 1.82 -5.73
N THR A 126 9.84 0.77 -6.25
CA THR A 126 11.29 0.60 -6.32
C THR A 126 11.74 0.00 -7.64
N GLY A 127 13.01 0.23 -7.99
CA GLY A 127 13.62 -0.30 -9.20
C GLY A 127 13.26 0.45 -10.49
N PHE A 128 12.51 1.55 -10.39
CA PHE A 128 12.21 2.48 -11.48
C PHE A 128 12.55 3.92 -11.03
N PRO A 129 13.33 4.71 -11.80
CA PRO A 129 13.94 4.37 -13.08
C PRO A 129 14.98 3.24 -12.97
N SER A 130 15.15 2.52 -14.08
CA SER A 130 16.10 1.42 -14.26
C SER A 130 17.49 1.91 -14.66
N LEU A 131 18.50 1.07 -14.44
CA LEU A 131 19.89 1.29 -14.89
C LEU A 131 20.09 1.11 -16.40
N SER A 132 19.10 0.56 -17.09
CA SER A 132 19.09 0.35 -18.53
C SER A 132 18.50 1.58 -19.22
N GLU A 133 19.02 1.89 -20.41
CA GLU A 133 18.44 2.84 -21.34
C GLU A 133 18.15 2.18 -22.71
N GLU A 134 18.03 0.84 -22.76
CA GLU A 134 17.69 0.10 -23.98
C GLU A 134 16.32 0.49 -24.54
N TYR A 135 15.36 0.81 -23.67
CA TYR A 135 14.02 1.24 -24.06
C TYR A 135 13.80 2.75 -23.96
N MET A 136 14.25 3.37 -22.86
CA MET A 136 13.89 4.74 -22.48
C MET A 136 15.00 5.36 -21.63
N THR A 137 15.37 6.62 -21.90
CA THR A 137 16.44 7.28 -21.12
C THR A 137 15.95 7.64 -19.71
N VAL A 138 16.87 7.73 -18.74
CA VAL A 138 16.53 8.02 -17.34
C VAL A 138 15.67 9.29 -17.18
N PRO A 139 15.93 10.43 -17.86
CA PRO A 139 15.04 11.59 -17.80
C PRO A 139 13.61 11.30 -18.30
N GLN A 140 13.45 10.51 -19.36
CA GLN A 140 12.14 10.11 -19.89
C GLN A 140 11.41 9.17 -18.93
N GLN A 141 12.12 8.26 -18.26
CA GLN A 141 11.55 7.40 -17.23
C GLN A 141 11.04 8.23 -16.05
N ILE A 142 11.82 9.21 -15.59
CA ILE A 142 11.44 10.16 -14.53
C ILE A 142 10.21 10.99 -14.94
N GLU A 143 10.18 11.52 -16.16
CA GLU A 143 9.02 12.22 -16.71
C GLU A 143 7.77 11.33 -16.72
N LYS A 144 7.92 10.05 -17.10
CA LYS A 144 6.82 9.07 -17.11
C LYS A 144 6.28 8.79 -15.70
N ILE A 145 7.13 8.76 -14.67
CA ILE A 145 6.72 8.66 -13.25
C ILE A 145 5.94 9.90 -12.81
N MET A 146 6.39 11.10 -13.19
CA MET A 146 5.73 12.35 -12.81
C MET A 146 4.38 12.56 -13.50
N ASN A 147 4.22 12.02 -14.70
CA ASN A 147 2.96 12.07 -15.47
C ASN A 147 1.96 10.95 -15.11
N LEU A 148 2.25 10.12 -14.10
CA LEU A 148 1.28 9.12 -13.60
C LEU A 148 0.04 9.80 -12.99
N LYS A 149 -1.14 9.20 -13.20
CA LYS A 149 -2.40 9.56 -12.53
C LYS A 149 -2.25 9.62 -11.00
N LEU A 150 -1.39 8.74 -10.46
CA LEU A 150 -1.00 8.65 -9.06
C LEU A 150 0.49 8.96 -8.93
N LYS A 151 0.89 10.20 -9.23
CA LYS A 151 2.28 10.64 -9.04
C LYS A 151 2.74 10.40 -7.59
N PRO A 152 4.02 10.02 -7.36
CA PRO A 152 4.60 9.96 -6.02
C PRO A 152 4.38 11.27 -5.25
N ASP A 153 4.11 11.14 -3.95
CA ASP A 153 4.12 12.25 -2.99
C ASP A 153 5.49 12.38 -2.35
N VAL A 154 6.00 11.27 -1.81
CA VAL A 154 7.22 11.24 -0.99
C VAL A 154 8.34 10.51 -1.73
N LEU A 155 9.48 11.19 -1.82
CA LEU A 155 10.69 10.73 -2.47
C LEU A 155 11.70 10.37 -1.39
N ILE A 156 12.11 9.10 -1.31
CA ILE A 156 13.09 8.63 -0.32
C ILE A 156 14.41 8.38 -1.05
N ASN A 157 15.49 9.09 -0.70
CA ASN A 157 16.79 8.93 -1.32
C ASN A 157 17.80 8.31 -0.35
N ILE A 158 18.22 7.07 -0.60
CA ILE A 158 19.20 6.37 0.24
C ILE A 158 20.63 6.72 -0.21
N LYS A 159 21.33 7.55 0.56
CA LYS A 159 22.74 7.91 0.38
C LYS A 159 23.63 6.88 1.06
N CYS A 160 24.61 6.33 0.36
CA CYS A 160 25.56 5.36 0.90
C CYS A 160 26.92 5.51 0.19
N PRO A 161 28.05 5.41 0.92
CA PRO A 161 29.39 5.34 0.32
C PRO A 161 29.54 4.14 -0.60
N ASP A 162 30.32 4.27 -1.68
CA ASP A 162 30.48 3.20 -2.66
C ASP A 162 31.24 1.99 -2.09
N TYR A 163 32.20 2.24 -1.19
CA TYR A 163 32.95 1.19 -0.49
C TYR A 163 32.01 0.24 0.27
N ASP A 164 31.11 0.80 1.09
CA ASP A 164 30.15 0.02 1.88
C ASP A 164 29.19 -0.77 0.99
N LEU A 165 28.79 -0.19 -0.16
CA LEU A 165 27.95 -0.87 -1.15
C LEU A 165 28.67 -2.06 -1.80
N CYS A 166 29.93 -1.90 -2.20
CA CYS A 166 30.74 -3.00 -2.73
C CYS A 166 30.94 -4.12 -1.69
N GLN A 167 31.22 -3.77 -0.44
CA GLN A 167 31.34 -4.75 0.66
C GLN A 167 30.02 -5.48 0.93
N ARG A 168 28.88 -4.77 0.92
CA ARG A 168 27.56 -5.38 1.08
C ARG A 168 27.21 -6.33 -0.06
N ILE A 169 27.39 -5.91 -1.31
CA ILE A 169 27.10 -6.73 -2.50
C ILE A 169 27.99 -7.98 -2.52
N SER A 170 29.30 -7.83 -2.32
CA SER A 170 30.22 -8.98 -2.29
C SER A 170 30.04 -9.92 -1.11
N GLY A 171 29.43 -9.43 -0.01
CA GLY A 171 28.97 -10.23 1.12
C GLY A 171 27.64 -10.97 0.89
N LEU A 172 26.93 -10.73 -0.20
CA LEU A 172 25.68 -11.46 -0.50
C LEU A 172 25.96 -12.89 -0.93
N ARG A 173 25.08 -13.78 -0.53
CA ARG A 173 25.04 -15.18 -0.98
C ARG A 173 23.60 -15.57 -1.29
N GLN A 174 23.42 -16.50 -2.22
CA GLN A 174 22.11 -17.02 -2.60
C GLN A 174 22.03 -18.53 -2.31
N ASN A 175 20.89 -18.98 -1.80
CA ASN A 175 20.56 -20.40 -1.78
C ASN A 175 20.15 -20.83 -3.21
N PRO A 176 20.80 -21.84 -3.82
CA PRO A 176 20.50 -22.24 -5.19
C PRO A 176 19.10 -22.85 -5.37
N ASP A 177 18.52 -23.45 -4.33
CA ASP A 177 17.23 -24.15 -4.40
C ASP A 177 16.04 -23.22 -4.07
N SER A 178 16.15 -22.39 -3.02
CA SER A 178 15.08 -21.43 -2.65
C SER A 178 15.19 -20.08 -3.37
N GLY A 179 16.36 -19.73 -3.89
CA GLY A 179 16.65 -18.43 -4.48
C GLY A 179 16.78 -17.29 -3.45
N GLU A 180 16.68 -17.58 -2.15
CA GLU A 180 16.79 -16.60 -1.06
C GLU A 180 18.19 -16.01 -0.95
N ILE A 181 18.28 -14.73 -0.57
CA ILE A 181 19.53 -13.98 -0.48
C ILE A 181 19.86 -13.71 0.99
N TYR A 182 21.05 -14.11 1.41
CA TYR A 182 21.59 -13.97 2.74
C TYR A 182 22.68 -12.89 2.78
N GLN A 183 22.63 -12.06 3.82
CA GLN A 183 23.66 -11.06 4.10
C GLN A 183 24.86 -11.66 4.83
N ARG A 184 26.03 -11.03 4.71
CA ARG A 184 27.27 -11.49 5.35
C ARG A 184 27.12 -11.78 6.85
N SER A 185 26.40 -10.92 7.58
CA SER A 185 26.10 -11.08 9.01
C SER A 185 25.32 -12.36 9.38
N GLN A 186 24.64 -12.99 8.41
CA GLN A 186 23.78 -14.15 8.62
C GLN A 186 24.48 -15.50 8.32
N TRP A 187 25.52 -15.49 7.49
CA TRP A 187 26.21 -16.73 7.06
C TRP A 187 27.70 -16.78 7.38
N ASP A 188 28.38 -15.63 7.58
CA ASP A 188 29.82 -15.59 7.85
C ASP A 188 30.09 -15.99 9.32
N PRO A 189 30.71 -17.16 9.59
CA PRO A 189 30.89 -17.65 10.95
C PRO A 189 31.71 -16.69 11.82
N GLU A 190 32.69 -15.99 11.24
CA GLU A 190 33.52 -15.01 11.96
C GLU A 190 32.74 -13.77 12.43
N VAL A 191 31.57 -13.52 11.83
CA VAL A 191 30.66 -12.42 12.20
C VAL A 191 29.56 -12.94 13.13
N THR A 192 28.97 -14.12 12.85
CA THR A 192 27.94 -14.70 13.73
C THR A 192 28.49 -15.03 15.12
N ASP A 193 29.74 -15.49 15.22
CA ASP A 193 30.36 -15.81 16.52
C ASP A 193 30.88 -14.57 17.27
N LYS A 194 30.92 -13.40 16.62
CA LYS A 194 31.11 -12.10 17.30
C LYS A 194 29.79 -11.58 17.85
N HIS A 195 28.73 -11.57 17.05
CA HIS A 195 27.41 -11.13 17.51
C HIS A 195 26.82 -11.99 18.62
N LYS A 196 27.17 -13.29 18.68
CA LYS A 196 26.87 -14.11 19.87
C LYS A 196 27.61 -13.59 21.09
N LYS A 197 28.93 -13.41 21.01
CA LYS A 197 29.74 -12.91 22.14
C LYS A 197 29.41 -11.49 22.58
N GLU A 198 28.92 -10.65 21.68
CA GLU A 198 28.41 -9.31 22.02
C GLU A 198 27.09 -9.44 22.78
N LYS A 199 26.14 -10.27 22.31
CA LYS A 199 24.92 -10.60 23.07
C LYS A 199 25.19 -11.26 24.42
N ASP A 200 26.09 -12.24 24.46
CA ASP A 200 26.52 -12.92 25.69
C ASP A 200 27.21 -11.95 26.68
N GLN A 201 27.60 -10.75 26.24
CA GLN A 201 28.20 -9.69 27.08
C GLN A 201 27.16 -8.63 27.49
N ASP A 202 26.26 -8.24 26.60
CA ASP A 202 25.15 -7.34 26.92
C ASP A 202 24.20 -8.03 27.94
N GLU A 203 23.93 -9.34 27.78
CA GLU A 203 23.14 -10.15 28.73
C GLU A 203 23.84 -10.36 30.10
N GLU A 204 25.17 -10.20 30.20
CA GLU A 204 25.91 -10.19 31.49
C GLU A 204 25.94 -8.80 32.17
N GLU A 205 25.65 -7.70 31.45
CA GLU A 205 25.55 -6.35 32.03
C GLU A 205 24.10 -5.95 32.42
N ASP A 206 23.08 -6.54 31.78
CA ASP A 206 21.65 -6.27 32.09
C ASP A 206 21.11 -7.05 33.32
N GLU A 207 21.86 -7.98 33.95
CA GLU A 207 21.40 -8.75 35.13
C GLU A 207 21.26 -7.92 36.45
N GLU A 208 21.68 -6.64 36.51
CA GLU A 208 21.52 -5.79 37.72
C GLU A 208 20.41 -4.71 37.64
N GLU A 209 19.77 -4.43 36.49
CA GLU A 209 18.65 -3.47 36.39
C GLU A 209 17.52 -3.92 35.42
N ASP A 210 16.63 -4.82 35.87
CA ASP A 210 15.15 -4.63 35.85
C ASP A 210 14.34 -5.91 36.23
N GLU A 211 13.95 -6.03 37.51
CA GLU A 211 12.73 -6.75 37.86
C GLU A 211 11.51 -5.87 37.55
N GLU A 212 10.93 -5.93 36.34
CA GLU A 212 9.46 -5.85 36.10
C GLU A 212 9.05 -5.88 34.60
N GLN A 213 8.10 -6.78 34.27
CA GLN A 213 7.24 -6.86 33.05
C GLN A 213 7.65 -7.79 31.88
N GLU A 214 7.34 -9.08 32.06
CA GLU A 214 6.99 -10.03 30.98
C GLU A 214 5.54 -9.83 30.44
N GLU A 215 5.16 -10.55 29.36
CA GLU A 215 3.88 -10.52 28.59
C GLU A 215 3.70 -9.31 27.62
N GLU A 216 3.25 -9.36 26.35
CA GLU A 216 2.74 -10.30 25.32
C GLU A 216 3.17 -9.70 23.94
N GLU A 217 3.37 -10.36 22.79
CA GLU A 217 3.14 -11.71 22.24
C GLU A 217 4.42 -12.14 21.43
N GLY A 218 4.80 -13.44 21.35
CA GLY A 218 5.93 -13.93 20.51
C GLY A 218 5.46 -14.72 19.28
N GLU A 219 5.96 -14.39 18.07
CA GLU A 219 5.73 -15.21 16.87
C GLU A 219 6.62 -16.47 16.91
N GLU A 220 6.01 -17.66 16.80
CA GLU A 220 6.73 -18.93 16.74
C GLU A 220 7.54 -19.03 15.42
N GLU A 221 8.78 -18.53 15.41
CA GLU A 221 9.77 -19.04 14.47
C GLU A 221 9.92 -20.55 14.72
N THR A 222 9.46 -21.37 13.78
CA THR A 222 9.55 -22.82 13.86
C THR A 222 10.99 -23.24 14.14
N ALA A 223 11.21 -23.89 15.29
CA ALA A 223 12.53 -24.25 15.79
C ALA A 223 13.22 -25.31 14.91
N GLU A 224 13.82 -24.87 13.80
CA GLU A 224 14.68 -25.72 12.98
C GLU A 224 16.06 -25.87 13.63
N ASP A 225 16.42 -27.14 13.85
CA ASP A 225 17.68 -27.61 14.44
C ASP A 225 18.92 -26.81 13.96
N PRO A 226 19.70 -26.20 14.87
CA PRO A 226 20.90 -25.43 14.52
C PRO A 226 21.90 -26.17 13.64
N GLN A 227 21.96 -27.51 13.74
CA GLN A 227 22.84 -28.33 12.91
C GLN A 227 22.38 -28.38 11.42
N LYS A 228 21.08 -28.22 11.16
CA LYS A 228 20.55 -28.09 9.79
C LYS A 228 20.80 -26.71 9.20
N LYS A 229 20.62 -25.63 9.97
CA LYS A 229 20.98 -24.26 9.52
C LYS A 229 22.46 -24.19 9.09
N LEU A 230 23.38 -24.72 9.89
CA LEU A 230 24.81 -24.72 9.56
C LEU A 230 25.15 -25.60 8.34
N ALA A 231 24.47 -26.74 8.16
CA ALA A 231 24.63 -27.58 6.97
C ALA A 231 24.13 -26.88 5.69
N SER A 232 23.04 -26.11 5.79
CA SER A 232 22.45 -25.34 4.68
C SER A 232 23.38 -24.21 4.19
N PHE A 233 24.07 -23.52 5.11
CA PHE A 233 24.98 -22.42 4.73
C PHE A 233 26.19 -22.86 3.89
N ASN A 234 26.62 -24.12 3.96
CA ASN A 234 27.70 -24.65 3.12
C ASN A 234 27.33 -24.80 1.63
N GLN A 235 26.05 -24.68 1.28
CA GLN A 235 25.55 -24.79 -0.11
C GLN A 235 25.26 -23.42 -0.74
N LEU A 236 25.48 -22.33 0.00
CA LEU A 236 25.30 -20.97 -0.48
C LEU A 236 26.29 -20.62 -1.61
N VAL A 237 25.76 -20.07 -2.71
CA VAL A 237 26.53 -19.65 -3.88
C VAL A 237 26.66 -18.13 -3.94
N GLN A 238 27.74 -17.63 -4.55
CA GLN A 238 27.90 -16.22 -4.93
C GLN A 238 27.54 -16.07 -6.41
N ARG A 239 26.71 -15.08 -6.75
CA ARG A 239 26.31 -14.86 -8.15
C ARG A 239 27.37 -14.06 -8.91
N PRO A 240 27.47 -14.19 -10.25
CA PRO A 240 28.45 -13.44 -11.04
C PRO A 240 28.38 -11.92 -10.87
N GLU A 241 27.18 -11.37 -10.64
CA GLU A 241 26.96 -9.94 -10.40
C GLU A 241 27.33 -9.47 -8.98
N ASP A 242 27.56 -10.40 -8.05
CA ASP A 242 27.98 -10.11 -6.68
C ASP A 242 29.51 -10.10 -6.52
N PHE A 243 30.29 -10.43 -7.56
CA PHE A 243 31.76 -10.25 -7.51
C PHE A 243 32.11 -8.77 -7.41
N LEU A 244 33.17 -8.45 -6.65
CA LEU A 244 33.51 -7.07 -6.28
C LEU A 244 33.77 -6.19 -7.51
N GLU A 245 34.48 -6.70 -8.52
CA GLU A 245 34.77 -5.99 -9.77
C GLU A 245 33.50 -5.72 -10.60
N ASN A 246 32.46 -6.54 -10.44
CA ASN A 246 31.18 -6.38 -11.13
C ASN A 246 30.23 -5.47 -10.34
N ALA A 247 30.27 -5.52 -9.01
CA ALA A 247 29.61 -4.57 -8.13
C ALA A 247 30.11 -3.13 -8.36
N GLU A 248 31.43 -2.94 -8.42
CA GLU A 248 32.08 -1.66 -8.73
C GLU A 248 31.65 -1.12 -10.11
N LYS A 249 31.66 -1.95 -11.15
CA LYS A 249 31.16 -1.57 -12.49
C LYS A 249 29.69 -1.15 -12.46
N ARG A 250 28.82 -1.87 -11.74
CA ARG A 250 27.39 -1.51 -11.62
C ARG A 250 27.19 -0.18 -10.88
N ILE A 251 28.01 0.12 -9.88
CA ILE A 251 27.98 1.40 -9.17
C ILE A 251 28.54 2.53 -10.05
N ALA A 252 29.58 2.27 -10.85
CA ALA A 252 30.09 3.22 -11.84
C ALA A 252 29.03 3.56 -12.91
N ILE A 253 28.38 2.55 -13.51
CA ILE A 253 27.27 2.75 -14.47
C ILE A 253 26.12 3.55 -13.84
N TYR A 254 25.78 3.30 -12.58
CA TYR A 254 24.80 4.12 -11.85
C TYR A 254 25.22 5.59 -11.76
N LYS A 255 26.50 5.86 -11.50
CA LYS A 255 27.03 7.23 -11.42
C LYS A 255 27.02 7.94 -12.77
N ASP A 256 27.42 7.23 -13.83
CA ASP A 256 27.57 7.83 -15.16
C ASP A 256 26.20 8.13 -15.81
N ILE A 257 25.19 7.29 -15.57
CA ILE A 257 23.87 7.40 -16.22
C ILE A 257 22.82 8.04 -15.30
N MET A 258 22.65 7.56 -14.07
CA MET A 258 21.51 7.92 -13.22
C MET A 258 21.76 9.08 -12.26
N HIS A 259 23.01 9.30 -11.82
CA HIS A 259 23.30 10.20 -10.71
C HIS A 259 22.98 11.66 -11.02
N GLN A 260 23.42 12.19 -12.16
CA GLN A 260 23.14 13.58 -12.54
C GLN A 260 21.64 13.81 -12.81
N PRO A 261 20.93 13.03 -13.67
CA PRO A 261 19.50 13.22 -13.88
C PRO A 261 18.67 13.10 -12.60
N LEU A 262 19.06 12.21 -11.69
CA LEU A 262 18.39 12.04 -10.41
C LEU A 262 18.67 13.22 -9.45
N GLU A 263 19.89 13.75 -9.37
CA GLU A 263 20.18 14.91 -8.52
C GLU A 263 19.50 16.19 -9.02
N GLU A 264 19.50 16.44 -10.33
CA GLU A 264 18.74 17.53 -10.95
C GLU A 264 17.25 17.39 -10.62
N PHE A 265 16.68 16.21 -10.85
CA PHE A 265 15.29 15.91 -10.51
C PHE A 265 14.97 16.11 -9.03
N LEU A 266 15.79 15.62 -8.10
CA LEU A 266 15.53 15.72 -6.66
C LEU A 266 15.68 17.17 -6.15
N THR A 267 16.55 17.98 -6.76
CA THR A 267 16.76 19.39 -6.39
C THR A 267 15.56 20.27 -6.73
N ASP A 268 14.82 19.93 -7.80
CA ASP A 268 13.60 20.63 -8.22
C ASP A 268 12.35 20.33 -7.36
N GLN A 269 12.44 19.38 -6.41
CA GLN A 269 11.30 18.92 -5.62
C GLN A 269 11.19 19.60 -4.26
N ASP A 270 9.96 19.69 -3.75
CA ASP A 270 9.66 20.29 -2.46
C ASP A 270 10.35 19.51 -1.31
N CYS A 271 11.30 20.15 -0.61
CA CYS A 271 12.09 19.50 0.46
C CYS A 271 11.26 18.91 1.62
N ARG A 272 9.96 19.26 1.72
CA ARG A 272 9.01 18.69 2.69
C ARG A 272 8.66 17.23 2.39
N TYR A 273 8.83 16.80 1.15
CA TYR A 273 8.50 15.45 0.69
C TYR A 273 9.74 14.67 0.22
N LEU A 274 10.92 15.29 0.24
CA LEU A 274 12.20 14.62 0.01
C LEU A 274 12.79 14.18 1.35
N ILE A 275 12.94 12.88 1.54
CA ILE A 275 13.53 12.28 2.74
C ILE A 275 14.88 11.67 2.35
N GLU A 276 15.96 12.32 2.77
CA GLU A 276 17.31 11.78 2.62
C GLU A 276 17.63 10.83 3.78
N VAL A 277 18.11 9.65 3.44
CA VAL A 277 18.35 8.56 4.39
C VAL A 277 19.81 8.12 4.29
N ASP A 278 20.50 8.05 5.43
CA ASP A 278 21.81 7.41 5.49
C ASP A 278 21.62 5.88 5.43
N GLY A 279 22.13 5.29 4.35
CA GLY A 279 22.12 3.86 4.11
C GLY A 279 23.20 3.10 4.86
N SER A 280 24.14 3.75 5.55
CA SER A 280 25.25 3.10 6.29
C SER A 280 24.77 2.21 7.45
N GLN A 281 23.64 2.57 8.05
CA GLN A 281 23.05 1.91 9.23
C GLN A 281 22.24 0.65 8.86
N GLN A 282 21.86 -0.14 9.87
CA GLN A 282 20.92 -1.26 9.73
C GLN A 282 19.54 -0.77 9.25
N PRO A 283 18.82 -1.49 8.37
CA PRO A 283 17.53 -1.07 7.84
C PRO A 283 16.45 -0.78 8.91
N ASP A 284 16.54 -1.41 10.08
CA ASP A 284 15.62 -1.20 11.21
C ASP A 284 15.83 0.16 11.87
N HIS A 285 17.05 0.48 12.30
CA HIS A 285 17.37 1.80 12.87
C HIS A 285 17.08 2.94 11.88
N VAL A 286 17.32 2.72 10.58
CA VAL A 286 16.95 3.64 9.49
C VAL A 286 15.44 3.89 9.47
N PHE A 287 14.65 2.82 9.54
CA PHE A 287 13.19 2.88 9.50
C PHE A 287 12.62 3.59 10.75
N GLU A 288 13.11 3.24 11.93
CA GLU A 288 12.66 3.80 13.21
C GLU A 288 13.01 5.28 13.35
N SER A 289 14.24 5.67 13.02
CA SER A 289 14.71 7.06 13.11
C SER A 289 13.89 8.01 12.23
N ASN A 290 13.44 7.53 11.07
CA ASN A 290 12.68 8.33 10.09
C ASN A 290 11.15 8.19 10.24
N LYS A 291 10.67 7.36 11.17
CA LYS A 291 9.24 7.06 11.41
C LYS A 291 8.35 8.29 11.56
N LYS A 292 8.89 9.41 12.10
CA LYS A 292 8.17 10.69 12.22
C LYS A 292 8.11 11.50 10.92
N ALA A 293 9.16 11.44 10.08
CA ALA A 293 9.22 12.14 8.80
C ALA A 293 8.35 11.46 7.74
N TYR A 294 8.20 10.15 7.84
CA TYR A 294 7.34 9.36 6.96
C TYR A 294 5.83 9.54 7.19
N VAL A 295 5.42 9.90 8.41
CA VAL A 295 4.03 10.24 8.68
C VAL A 295 3.79 11.65 8.15
N THR A 296 3.11 11.75 7.02
CA THR A 296 2.55 13.04 6.57
C THR A 296 1.61 13.55 7.65
N SER A 297 1.95 14.71 8.22
CA SER A 297 1.24 15.29 9.36
C SER A 297 -0.26 15.47 9.12
N ASP A 298 -1.01 15.45 10.22
CA ASP A 298 -2.42 15.84 10.34
C ASP A 298 -3.48 14.90 9.74
N LYS A 299 -3.72 13.79 10.48
CA LYS A 299 -5.04 13.13 10.56
C LYS A 299 -5.51 12.99 12.02
N ASN A 300 -5.47 14.10 12.77
CA ASN A 300 -6.08 14.23 14.10
C ASN A 300 -7.62 14.26 14.00
N TYR A 301 -8.24 13.09 13.86
CA TYR A 301 -9.71 12.97 13.86
C TYR A 301 -10.26 12.98 15.29
N ILE A 302 -10.75 14.15 15.73
CA ILE A 302 -11.57 14.25 16.94
C ILE A 302 -12.94 13.63 16.64
N CYS A 303 -13.32 12.60 17.41
CA CYS A 303 -14.58 11.88 17.22
C CYS A 303 -15.74 12.59 17.91
N CYS A 304 -16.75 13.02 17.15
CA CYS A 304 -17.97 13.62 17.68
C CYS A 304 -19.00 12.56 18.14
N TYR A 305 -19.70 12.82 19.25
CA TYR A 305 -20.56 11.85 19.93
C TYR A 305 -22.00 11.84 19.40
N CYS A 306 -22.54 10.65 19.08
CA CYS A 306 -23.96 10.43 18.84
C CYS A 306 -24.57 9.34 19.74
N TYR A 307 -25.87 9.45 20.02
CA TYR A 307 -26.60 8.68 21.04
C TYR A 307 -26.96 7.24 20.63
N PHE A 308 -27.02 6.35 21.62
CA PHE A 308 -27.35 4.92 21.48
C PHE A 308 -28.86 4.65 21.42
N ASN A 309 -29.25 3.63 20.64
CA ASN A 309 -30.46 2.84 20.88
C ASN A 309 -30.10 1.33 20.95
N LYS A 310 -30.59 0.63 21.98
CA LYS A 310 -30.10 -0.70 22.42
C LYS A 310 -30.74 -1.92 21.72
N GLN A 311 -31.45 -1.74 20.61
CA GLN A 311 -32.31 -2.79 20.02
C GLN A 311 -31.80 -3.41 18.71
N ASP A 312 -30.62 -3.04 18.23
CA ASP A 312 -30.11 -3.48 16.94
C ASP A 312 -29.23 -4.74 17.02
N GLU A 313 -29.70 -5.83 16.40
CA GLU A 313 -28.96 -7.10 16.24
C GLU A 313 -27.61 -6.91 15.54
N LEU A 314 -27.55 -5.99 14.57
CA LEU A 314 -26.33 -5.60 13.85
C LEU A 314 -25.20 -5.13 14.79
N PHE A 315 -25.54 -4.37 15.85
CA PHE A 315 -24.56 -3.93 16.84
C PHE A 315 -24.15 -5.05 17.80
N ARG A 316 -25.02 -6.05 18.05
CA ARG A 316 -24.62 -7.24 18.82
C ARG A 316 -23.62 -8.08 18.03
N ALA A 317 -23.91 -8.36 16.75
CA ALA A 317 -23.02 -9.11 15.86
C ALA A 317 -21.62 -8.46 15.73
N LEU A 318 -21.55 -7.12 15.71
CA LEU A 318 -20.27 -6.40 15.58
C LEU A 318 -19.60 -6.05 16.92
N SER A 319 -20.28 -6.26 18.06
CA SER A 319 -19.69 -6.01 19.39
C SER A 319 -18.61 -7.01 19.81
N SER A 320 -18.53 -8.17 19.13
CA SER A 320 -17.48 -9.18 19.31
C SER A 320 -16.21 -8.92 18.49
N TYR A 321 -16.18 -7.88 17.64
CA TYR A 321 -15.03 -7.56 16.81
C TYR A 321 -14.09 -6.53 17.50
N LYS A 322 -12.78 -6.69 17.30
CA LYS A 322 -11.73 -5.84 17.90
C LYS A 322 -11.99 -4.36 17.59
N LEU A 323 -12.16 -3.54 18.63
CA LEU A 323 -12.37 -2.09 18.50
C LEU A 323 -11.06 -1.39 18.08
N ILE A 324 -11.16 -0.34 17.24
CA ILE A 324 -10.00 0.45 16.78
C ILE A 324 -9.24 1.09 17.96
N ALA A 325 -9.97 1.47 19.02
CA ALA A 325 -9.42 1.99 20.26
C ALA A 325 -10.36 1.68 21.44
N PRO A 326 -9.91 1.70 22.70
CA PRO A 326 -10.72 1.37 23.88
C PRO A 326 -11.99 2.22 24.10
N ARG A 327 -12.14 3.34 23.37
CA ARG A 327 -13.33 4.20 23.39
C ARG A 327 -13.99 4.38 22.03
N TYR A 328 -13.55 3.63 21.02
CA TYR A 328 -14.08 3.72 19.67
C TYR A 328 -15.53 3.24 19.62
N ARG A 329 -16.41 3.99 18.96
CA ARG A 329 -17.82 3.64 18.80
C ARG A 329 -18.15 3.52 17.32
N TRP A 330 -18.62 2.34 16.93
CA TRP A 330 -19.13 2.09 15.59
C TRP A 330 -20.29 3.04 15.27
N ARG A 331 -20.23 3.71 14.10
CA ARG A 331 -21.32 4.57 13.59
C ARG A 331 -22.02 3.89 12.43
N ARG A 332 -23.31 4.17 12.22
CA ARG A 332 -24.04 3.69 11.03
C ARG A 332 -23.73 4.57 9.82
N SER A 333 -23.56 3.95 8.65
CA SER A 333 -23.46 4.68 7.38
C SER A 333 -24.82 5.21 6.92
N ARG A 334 -24.81 6.19 5.99
CA ARG A 334 -26.04 6.72 5.36
C ARG A 334 -26.84 5.67 4.55
N TRP A 335 -26.22 4.53 4.24
CA TRP A 335 -26.85 3.40 3.54
C TRP A 335 -27.70 2.53 4.47
N GLY A 336 -27.50 2.63 5.80
CA GLY A 336 -28.26 1.86 6.79
C GLY A 336 -28.01 0.36 6.65
N GLN A 337 -29.02 -0.37 6.15
CA GLN A 337 -28.92 -1.81 5.83
C GLN A 337 -28.89 -2.07 4.31
N VAL A 338 -28.97 -1.06 3.44
CA VAL A 338 -28.95 -1.25 1.98
C VAL A 338 -27.52 -1.48 1.51
N CYS A 339 -27.30 -2.49 0.66
CA CYS A 339 -25.99 -2.78 0.09
C CYS A 339 -25.53 -1.67 -0.87
N PRO A 340 -24.42 -0.95 -0.62
CA PRO A 340 -23.91 0.11 -1.51
C PRO A 340 -23.56 -0.40 -2.92
N VAL A 341 -23.07 -1.63 -3.03
CA VAL A 341 -22.69 -2.25 -4.31
C VAL A 341 -23.93 -2.52 -5.18
N ALA A 342 -24.95 -3.17 -4.62
CA ALA A 342 -26.22 -3.41 -5.31
C ALA A 342 -26.91 -2.09 -5.67
N LEU A 343 -26.89 -1.10 -4.77
CA LEU A 343 -27.47 0.22 -5.01
C LEU A 343 -26.82 0.93 -6.19
N LYS A 344 -25.50 0.77 -6.38
CA LYS A 344 -24.76 1.32 -7.53
C LYS A 344 -25.10 0.61 -8.84
N GLU A 345 -25.38 -0.69 -8.78
CA GLU A 345 -25.84 -1.50 -9.90
C GLU A 345 -27.34 -1.23 -10.24
N GLY A 346 -28.05 -0.52 -9.35
CA GLY A 346 -29.43 -0.02 -9.54
C GLY A 346 -30.50 -0.72 -8.69
N ASP A 347 -30.10 -1.67 -7.83
CA ASP A 347 -31.01 -2.50 -7.06
C ASP A 347 -30.93 -2.24 -5.54
N ILE A 348 -32.11 -2.11 -4.94
CA ILE A 348 -32.25 -1.96 -3.49
C ILE A 348 -32.31 -3.36 -2.88
N VAL A 349 -31.14 -3.86 -2.48
CA VAL A 349 -30.99 -5.14 -1.77
C VAL A 349 -30.55 -4.87 -0.33
N MET A 350 -31.27 -5.46 0.62
CA MET A 350 -30.89 -5.41 2.04
C MET A 350 -29.69 -6.33 2.26
N GLY A 351 -28.66 -5.83 2.93
CA GLY A 351 -27.48 -6.59 3.28
C GLY A 351 -27.70 -7.51 4.48
N ASN A 352 -26.86 -8.53 4.59
CA ASN A 352 -26.80 -9.45 5.72
C ASN A 352 -25.69 -9.00 6.70
N ALA A 353 -25.96 -9.08 8.01
CA ALA A 353 -25.00 -8.76 9.07
C ALA A 353 -23.71 -9.61 8.99
N GLU A 354 -23.78 -10.83 8.45
CA GLU A 354 -22.62 -11.70 8.20
C GLU A 354 -21.61 -11.10 7.20
N PHE A 355 -22.06 -10.22 6.30
CA PHE A 355 -21.23 -9.51 5.32
C PHE A 355 -21.08 -8.02 5.67
N ALA A 356 -21.12 -7.69 6.97
CA ALA A 356 -20.88 -6.33 7.43
C ALA A 356 -19.39 -5.97 7.39
N VAL A 357 -19.08 -4.73 7.02
CA VAL A 357 -17.72 -4.19 6.90
C VAL A 357 -17.65 -2.77 7.44
N SER A 358 -16.51 -2.41 8.04
CA SER A 358 -16.23 -1.07 8.55
C SER A 358 -15.36 -0.28 7.58
N PHE A 359 -15.75 0.96 7.30
CA PHE A 359 -14.96 1.89 6.50
C PHE A 359 -15.17 3.32 7.02
N LEU A 360 -14.10 4.07 7.26
CA LEU A 360 -14.11 5.41 7.89
C LEU A 360 -14.95 5.49 9.19
N GLY A 361 -14.95 4.40 9.97
CA GLY A 361 -15.74 4.29 11.21
C GLY A 361 -17.24 4.12 11.02
N LYS A 362 -17.71 4.05 9.77
CA LYS A 362 -19.09 3.79 9.41
C LYS A 362 -19.25 2.31 9.04
N MET A 363 -20.34 1.72 9.49
CA MET A 363 -20.73 0.34 9.19
C MET A 363 -21.51 0.28 7.88
N TYR A 364 -21.11 -0.63 7.00
CA TYR A 364 -21.79 -0.96 5.76
C TYR A 364 -22.20 -2.43 5.80
N VAL A 365 -23.36 -2.77 5.23
CA VAL A 365 -23.91 -4.12 5.24
C VAL A 365 -24.10 -4.57 3.80
N LEU A 366 -23.60 -5.74 3.44
CA LEU A 366 -23.53 -6.19 2.04
C LEU A 366 -24.41 -7.42 1.79
N SER A 367 -24.89 -7.57 0.56
CA SER A 367 -25.88 -8.60 0.20
C SER A 367 -25.27 -9.97 -0.07
N SER A 368 -23.98 -10.04 -0.41
CA SER A 368 -23.29 -11.30 -0.74
C SER A 368 -21.78 -11.20 -0.51
N GLN A 369 -21.11 -12.34 -0.46
CA GLN A 369 -19.64 -12.42 -0.41
C GLN A 369 -18.97 -11.77 -1.64
N GLU A 370 -19.64 -11.74 -2.80
CA GLU A 370 -19.14 -11.05 -4.00
C GLU A 370 -19.23 -9.53 -3.86
N ALA A 371 -20.35 -9.03 -3.32
CA ALA A 371 -20.48 -7.61 -2.98
C ALA A 371 -19.47 -7.20 -1.91
N LEU A 372 -19.19 -8.08 -0.94
CA LEU A 372 -18.12 -7.90 0.05
C LEU A 372 -16.74 -7.81 -0.61
N LYS A 373 -16.37 -8.74 -1.50
CA LYS A 373 -15.11 -8.65 -2.26
C LYS A 373 -15.02 -7.38 -3.11
N LYS A 374 -16.06 -7.03 -3.87
CA LYS A 374 -16.12 -5.79 -4.67
C LYS A 374 -15.92 -4.53 -3.81
N PHE A 375 -16.63 -4.44 -2.67
CA PHE A 375 -16.53 -3.31 -1.75
C PHE A 375 -15.19 -3.27 -1.01
N MET A 376 -14.59 -4.41 -0.66
CA MET A 376 -13.26 -4.48 -0.04
C MET A 376 -12.12 -4.12 -1.00
N LEU A 377 -12.30 -4.35 -2.31
CA LEU A 377 -11.35 -3.91 -3.34
C LEU A 377 -11.40 -2.40 -3.54
N ASN A 378 -12.60 -1.81 -3.64
CA ASN A 378 -12.74 -0.38 -3.89
C ASN A 378 -14.09 0.21 -3.41
N PRO A 379 -14.21 0.73 -2.17
CA PRO A 379 -15.42 1.38 -1.70
C PRO A 379 -15.80 2.69 -2.42
N ARG A 380 -14.84 3.51 -2.90
CA ARG A 380 -15.12 4.89 -3.39
C ARG A 380 -16.21 4.99 -4.47
N PRO A 381 -16.23 4.19 -5.55
CA PRO A 381 -17.29 4.20 -6.57
C PRO A 381 -18.70 4.01 -6.02
N TYR A 382 -18.83 3.32 -4.88
CA TYR A 382 -20.11 3.04 -4.22
C TYR A 382 -20.50 4.13 -3.21
N LEU A 383 -19.53 4.90 -2.70
CA LEU A 383 -19.73 5.92 -1.66
C LEU A 383 -19.74 7.36 -2.19
N LEU A 384 -19.06 7.65 -3.29
CA LEU A 384 -18.96 9.00 -3.85
C LEU A 384 -20.30 9.50 -4.43
N PRO A 385 -20.60 10.82 -4.32
CA PRO A 385 -21.78 11.43 -4.92
C PRO A 385 -21.96 11.07 -6.41
N PRO A 386 -23.20 10.85 -6.89
CA PRO A 386 -24.46 11.17 -6.22
C PRO A 386 -24.96 10.10 -5.22
N MET A 387 -24.19 9.04 -4.95
CA MET A 387 -24.61 7.99 -4.00
C MET A 387 -24.75 8.55 -2.57
N PRO A 388 -25.70 8.04 -1.75
CA PRO A 388 -26.77 7.11 -2.10
C PRO A 388 -27.96 7.81 -2.79
N VAL A 389 -28.25 7.45 -4.05
CA VAL A 389 -29.53 7.79 -4.70
C VAL A 389 -30.48 6.61 -4.52
N SER A 390 -31.70 6.83 -4.05
CA SER A 390 -32.75 5.82 -4.12
C SER A 390 -33.22 5.67 -5.58
N PRO A 391 -33.05 4.49 -6.24
CA PRO A 391 -33.43 4.32 -7.63
C PRO A 391 -34.96 4.43 -7.78
N CYS A 392 -35.41 5.40 -8.58
CA CYS A 392 -36.82 5.63 -8.83
C CYS A 392 -37.37 4.61 -9.84
N LYS A 393 -38.07 3.58 -9.35
CA LYS A 393 -38.75 2.58 -10.19
C LYS A 393 -40.15 3.10 -10.58
N VAL A 394 -40.30 3.55 -11.83
CA VAL A 394 -41.57 4.09 -12.38
C VAL A 394 -42.34 3.01 -13.12
N PHE A 395 -43.61 2.80 -12.77
CA PHE A 395 -44.49 1.83 -13.43
C PHE A 395 -45.61 2.52 -14.22
N VAL A 396 -45.75 2.21 -15.50
CA VAL A 396 -46.73 2.87 -16.41
C VAL A 396 -47.85 1.89 -16.78
N PHE A 397 -49.02 2.05 -16.15
CA PHE A 397 -50.21 1.21 -16.37
C PHE A 397 -51.23 1.85 -17.35
N GLY A 398 -52.15 1.04 -17.89
CA GLY A 398 -53.22 1.47 -18.82
C GLY A 398 -53.73 0.36 -19.76
N PRO A 399 -54.66 0.66 -20.68
CA PRO A 399 -55.19 -0.30 -21.65
C PRO A 399 -54.22 -0.58 -22.83
N PRO A 400 -54.41 -1.65 -23.63
CA PRO A 400 -53.60 -1.89 -24.82
C PRO A 400 -53.68 -0.69 -25.80
N PHE A 401 -52.60 -0.47 -26.57
CA PHE A 401 -52.42 0.65 -27.51
C PHE A 401 -52.37 2.07 -26.91
N SER A 402 -52.48 2.27 -25.59
CA SER A 402 -52.46 3.61 -24.97
C SER A 402 -51.07 4.27 -24.86
N GLY A 403 -50.14 3.97 -25.78
CA GLY A 403 -48.81 4.60 -25.84
C GLY A 403 -47.84 4.28 -24.69
N ARG A 404 -48.16 3.33 -23.81
CA ARG A 404 -47.38 3.04 -22.57
C ARG A 404 -45.91 2.77 -22.83
N THR A 405 -45.59 1.90 -23.78
CA THR A 405 -44.21 1.57 -24.16
C THR A 405 -43.47 2.82 -24.65
N THR A 406 -44.13 3.68 -25.44
CA THR A 406 -43.58 4.95 -25.90
C THR A 406 -43.30 5.89 -24.72
N ILE A 407 -44.21 5.99 -23.76
CA ILE A 407 -44.04 6.80 -22.55
C ILE A 407 -42.89 6.28 -21.68
N CYS A 408 -42.80 4.96 -21.46
CA CYS A 408 -41.66 4.35 -20.76
C CYS A 408 -40.33 4.70 -21.44
N ASN A 409 -40.25 4.54 -22.77
CA ASN A 409 -39.04 4.85 -23.54
C ASN A 409 -38.66 6.34 -23.46
N VAL A 410 -39.63 7.26 -23.50
CA VAL A 410 -39.39 8.70 -23.36
C VAL A 410 -38.93 9.07 -21.95
N ILE A 411 -39.54 8.49 -20.90
CA ILE A 411 -39.13 8.70 -19.51
C ILE A 411 -37.70 8.17 -19.31
N ALA A 412 -37.41 6.95 -19.76
CA ALA A 412 -36.09 6.36 -19.65
C ALA A 412 -35.03 7.18 -20.40
N HIS A 413 -35.31 7.63 -21.63
CA HIS A 413 -34.42 8.50 -22.39
C HIS A 413 -34.12 9.82 -21.65
N ASN A 414 -35.15 10.49 -21.14
CA ASN A 414 -35.00 11.81 -20.50
C ASN A 414 -34.28 11.75 -19.15
N TYR A 415 -34.46 10.67 -18.38
CA TYR A 415 -33.88 10.51 -17.04
C TYR A 415 -32.70 9.51 -16.99
N LYS A 416 -32.17 9.06 -18.14
CA LYS A 416 -31.13 8.02 -18.25
C LYS A 416 -31.49 6.71 -17.53
N GLY A 417 -32.79 6.39 -17.52
CA GLY A 417 -33.32 5.15 -16.94
C GLY A 417 -33.22 3.95 -17.88
N LYS A 418 -33.52 2.77 -17.34
CA LYS A 418 -33.63 1.51 -18.08
C LYS A 418 -35.10 1.08 -18.10
N VAL A 419 -35.59 0.66 -19.28
CA VAL A 419 -36.97 0.13 -19.49
C VAL A 419 -36.99 -1.38 -19.30
#